data_AF-A0A2N0DEL6-F1
#
_entry.id   AF-A0A2N0DEL6-F1
#
_cell.length_a   1.000
_cell.length_b   1.000
_cell.length_c   1.000
_cell.angle_alpha   90.00
_cell.angle_beta   90.00
_cell.angle_gamma   90.00
#
_symmetry.space_group_name_H-M   'P 1'
#
loop_
_entity.id
_entity.type
_entity.pdbx_description
1 polymer ?
#
loop_
_entity_poly.entity_id
_entity_poly.type
_entity_poly.pdbx_seq_one_letter_code
_entity_poly.pdbx_strand_id
1 'polypeptide(L)' 'MNSIPDLVASAKTVHARYSAGRMERETVREWIGRLGAYDGLTGERVREAAEWFRANKSEPVSEEISRTDLERIAAIFST' A
#
# COMPACT_ATOMS: atom_id res chain seq x y z
N MET A 1 -8.66 16.77 -2.60
CA MET A 1 -7.53 16.77 -3.57
C MET A 1 -6.38 16.08 -2.89
N ASN A 2 -6.06 14.84 -3.28
CA ASN A 2 -4.86 14.17 -2.76
C ASN A 2 -3.72 14.53 -3.70
N SER A 3 -2.79 15.35 -3.22
CA SER A 3 -1.58 15.67 -3.97
C SER A 3 -0.61 14.49 -3.87
N ILE A 4 0.25 14.29 -4.87
CA ILE A 4 1.31 13.25 -4.81
C ILE A 4 2.17 13.34 -3.53
N PRO A 5 2.55 14.54 -3.04
CA PRO A 5 3.26 14.67 -1.76
C PRO A 5 2.49 14.08 -0.56
N ASP A 6 1.18 14.33 -0.45
CA ASP A 6 0.33 13.77 0.62
C ASP A 6 0.23 12.25 0.51
N LEU A 7 0.09 11.72 -0.71
CA LEU A 7 0.12 10.28 -0.96
C LEU A 7 1.44 9.67 -0.48
N VAL A 8 2.58 10.28 -0.84
CA VAL A 8 3.90 9.79 -0.45
C VAL A 8 4.06 9.81 1.08
N ALA A 9 3.64 10.89 1.75
CA ALA A 9 3.69 10.97 3.21
C ALA A 9 2.78 9.91 3.88
N SER A 10 1.59 9.70 3.33
CA SER A 10 0.64 8.69 3.79
C SER A 10 1.21 7.27 3.61
N ALA A 11 1.74 6.96 2.43
CA ALA A 11 2.32 5.66 2.10
C ALA A 11 3.53 5.33 2.99
N LYS A 12 4.41 6.30 3.26
CA LYS A 12 5.52 6.13 4.23
C LYS A 12 5.02 5.83 5.64
N THR A 13 3.98 6.53 6.09
CA THR A 13 3.40 6.33 7.43
C THR A 13 2.76 4.94 7.55
N VAL A 14 1.99 4.53 6.54
CA VAL A 14 1.35 3.21 6.48
C VAL A 14 2.39 2.11 6.44
N HIS A 15 3.41 2.22 5.57
CA HIS A 15 4.52 1.27 5.49
C HIS A 15 5.22 1.11 6.84
N ALA A 16 5.59 2.22 7.50
CA ALA A 16 6.29 2.19 8.78
C ALA A 16 5.45 1.53 9.89
N ARG A 17 4.15 1.84 9.97
CA ARG A 17 3.26 1.24 10.97
C ARG A 17 3.00 -0.23 10.70
N TYR A 18 2.80 -0.61 9.45
CA TYR A 18 2.56 -1.99 9.04
C TYR A 18 3.79 -2.86 9.30
N SER A 19 4.98 -2.40 8.89
CA SER A 19 6.25 -3.08 9.17
C SER A 19 6.54 -3.26 10.65
N ALA A 20 6.06 -2.35 11.51
CA ALA A 20 6.20 -2.44 12.96
C ALA A 20 5.12 -3.29 13.65
N GLY A 21 4.20 -3.90 12.89
CA GLY A 21 3.04 -4.63 13.45
C GLY A 21 2.04 -3.73 14.18
N ARG A 22 2.09 -2.41 13.97
CA ARG A 22 1.21 -1.41 14.61
C ARG A 22 0.01 -1.04 13.74
N MET A 23 -0.20 -1.77 12.65
CA MET A 23 -1.32 -1.59 11.74
C MET A 23 -1.67 -2.95 11.16
N GLU A 24 -2.96 -3.28 11.15
CA GLU A 24 -3.44 -4.55 10.61
C GLU A 24 -3.45 -4.52 9.09
N ARG A 25 -3.25 -5.69 8.47
CA ARG A 25 -3.27 -5.82 7.01
C ARG A 25 -4.60 -5.38 6.40
N GLU A 26 -5.72 -5.67 7.07
CA GLU A 26 -7.03 -5.20 6.62
C GLU A 26 -7.11 -3.67 6.58
N THR A 27 -6.55 -2.98 7.58
CA THR A 27 -6.48 -1.52 7.59
C THR A 27 -5.66 -0.97 6.41
N VAL A 28 -4.54 -1.63 6.08
CA VAL A 28 -3.73 -1.27 4.90
C VAL A 28 -4.51 -1.49 3.60
N ARG A 29 -5.22 -2.61 3.48
CA ARG A 29 -6.05 -2.93 2.32
C ARG A 29 -7.20 -1.92 2.13
N GLU A 30 -7.85 -1.54 3.21
CA GLU A 30 -8.90 -0.51 3.19
C GLU A 30 -8.34 0.85 2.80
N TRP A 31 -7.19 1.24 3.35
CA TRP A 31 -6.50 2.47 2.97
C TRP A 31 -6.18 2.51 1.49
N ILE A 32 -5.56 1.45 0.95
CA ILE A 32 -5.14 1.41 -0.45
C ILE A 32 -6.33 1.37 -1.41
N GLY A 33 -7.41 0.69 -1.02
CA GLY A 33 -8.65 0.62 -1.78
C GLY A 33 -9.40 1.96 -1.85
N ARG A 34 -9.13 2.89 -0.92
CA ARG A 34 -9.70 4.24 -0.88
C ARG A 34 -8.81 5.28 -1.57
N LEU A 35 -7.61 4.92 -2.00
CA LEU A 35 -6.77 5.82 -2.77
C LEU A 35 -7.44 6.09 -4.12
N GLY A 36 -7.52 7.38 -4.49
CA GLY A 36 -8.07 7.80 -5.78
C GLY A 36 -7.14 7.48 -6.95
N ALA A 37 -7.55 7.88 -8.15
CA ALA A 37 -6.69 7.84 -9.32
C ALA A 37 -5.58 8.91 -9.19
N TYR A 38 -4.34 8.48 -9.44
CA TYR A 38 -3.19 9.37 -9.61
C TYR A 38 -2.63 9.14 -11.01
N ASP A 39 -1.94 10.14 -11.55
CA ASP A 39 -1.32 10.06 -12.87
C ASP A 39 0.14 9.59 -12.80
N GLY A 40 0.65 9.13 -13.95
CA GLY A 40 2.03 8.70 -14.13
C GLY A 40 2.43 7.49 -13.30
N LEU A 41 3.74 7.35 -13.09
CA LEU A 41 4.32 6.17 -12.46
C LEU A 41 3.81 5.93 -11.03
N THR A 42 3.54 7.00 -10.27
CA THR A 42 2.94 6.89 -8.93
C THR A 42 1.53 6.30 -8.99
N GLY A 43 0.74 6.72 -9.98
CA GLY A 43 -0.59 6.16 -10.23
C GLY A 43 -0.59 4.70 -10.59
N GLU A 44 0.33 4.28 -11.46
CA GLU A 44 0.51 2.88 -11.82
C GLU A 44 0.84 2.03 -10.59
N ARG A 45 1.74 2.50 -9.73
CA ARG A 45 2.14 1.78 -8.51
C ARG A 45 1.02 1.71 -7.47
N VAL A 46 0.22 2.76 -7.32
CA VAL A 46 -1.00 2.73 -6.48
C VAL A 46 -1.98 1.68 -7.01
N ARG A 47 -2.19 1.64 -8.33
CA ARG A 47 -3.08 0.67 -8.98
C ARG A 47 -2.58 -0.77 -8.77
N GLU A 48 -1.32 -1.04 -9.05
CA GLU A 48 -0.71 -2.36 -8.85
C GLU A 48 -0.84 -2.84 -7.40
N ALA A 49 -0.58 -1.95 -6.44
CA ALA A 49 -0.70 -2.29 -5.04
C ALA A 49 -2.17 -2.58 -4.66
N ALA A 50 -3.13 -1.76 -5.12
CA ALA A 50 -4.56 -2.01 -4.88
C ALA A 50 -5.02 -3.34 -5.50
N GLU A 51 -4.54 -3.68 -6.70
CA GLU A 51 -4.82 -4.96 -7.36
C GLU A 51 -4.23 -6.14 -6.56
N TRP A 52 -3.00 -6.01 -6.07
CA TRP A 52 -2.35 -7.01 -5.22
C TRP A 52 -3.16 -7.30 -3.95
N PHE A 53 -3.54 -6.27 -3.18
CA PHE A 53 -4.33 -6.45 -1.96
C PHE A 53 -5.75 -6.96 -2.23
N ARG A 54 -6.31 -6.69 -3.41
CA ARG A 54 -7.59 -7.26 -3.84
C ARG A 54 -7.48 -8.74 -4.19
N ALA A 55 -6.39 -9.17 -4.82
CA ALA A 55 -6.17 -10.56 -5.19
C ALA A 55 -5.81 -11.43 -3.99
N ASN A 56 -5.01 -10.90 -3.06
CA ASN A 56 -4.48 -11.63 -1.91
C ASN A 56 -5.28 -11.32 -0.64
N LYS A 57 -6.49 -11.89 -0.50
CA LYS A 57 -7.38 -11.64 0.66
C LYS A 57 -7.29 -12.69 1.76
N SER A 58 -6.66 -13.83 1.51
CA SER A 58 -6.69 -14.97 2.41
C SER A 58 -5.89 -14.71 3.69
N GLU A 59 -6.46 -15.13 4.82
CA GLU A 59 -5.79 -15.17 6.12
C GLU A 59 -5.75 -16.62 6.64
N PRO A 60 -4.71 -17.03 7.38
CA PRO A 60 -3.54 -16.24 7.77
C PRO A 60 -2.59 -15.97 6.59
N VAL A 61 -1.95 -14.80 6.57
CA VAL A 61 -0.91 -14.48 5.58
C VAL A 61 0.44 -15.01 6.01
N SER A 62 1.17 -15.60 5.07
CA SER A 62 2.56 -16.02 5.30
C SER A 62 3.49 -14.81 5.31
N GLU A 63 4.67 -14.95 5.92
CA GLU A 63 5.69 -13.89 5.95
C GLU A 63 6.08 -13.39 4.56
N GLU A 64 6.04 -14.26 3.55
CA GLU A 64 6.26 -13.90 2.14
C GLU A 64 5.21 -12.91 1.60
N ILE A 65 3.93 -13.13 1.95
CA ILE A 65 2.84 -12.23 1.56
C ILE A 65 3.02 -10.89 2.27
N SER A 66 3.32 -10.89 3.57
CA SER A 66 3.56 -9.65 4.32
C SER A 66 4.77 -8.87 3.81
N ARG A 67 5.83 -9.56 3.36
CA ARG A 67 6.97 -8.93 2.70
C ARG A 67 6.55 -8.27 1.38
N THR A 68 5.81 -9.00 0.55
CA THR A 68 5.32 -8.47 -0.73
C THR A 68 4.39 -7.28 -0.52
N ASP A 69 3.53 -7.32 0.50
CA ASP A 69 2.67 -6.20 0.88
C ASP A 69 3.51 -4.93 1.15
N LEU A 70 4.60 -5.05 1.93
CA LEU A 70 5.52 -3.95 2.20
C LEU A 70 6.21 -3.44 0.93
N GLU A 71 6.66 -4.33 0.05
CA GLU A 71 7.27 -3.96 -1.23
C GLU A 71 6.30 -3.17 -2.12
N ARG A 72 5.03 -3.57 -2.17
CA ARG A 72 3.99 -2.87 -2.94
C ARG A 72 3.70 -1.48 -2.39
N ILE A 73 3.67 -1.31 -1.07
CA ILE A 73 3.51 0.01 -0.44
C ILE A 73 4.77 0.87 -0.68
N ALA A 74 5.96 0.26 -0.57
CA ALA A 74 7.23 0.95 -0.76
C ALA A 74 7.40 1.49 -2.17
N ALA A 75 6.95 0.74 -3.18
CA ALA A 75 6.99 1.17 -4.58
C ALA A 75 6.34 2.56 -4.77
N ILE A 76 5.22 2.83 -4.10
CA ILE A 76 4.46 4.09 -4.24
C ILE A 76 5.34 5.34 -3.99
N PHE A 77 6.31 5.25 -3.08
CA PHE A 77 7.21 6.35 -2.74
C PHE A 77 8.67 6.13 -3.16
N SER A 78 8.98 4.99 -3.80
CA SER A 78 10.28 4.74 -4.40
C SER A 78 10.34 5.43 -5.75
N THR A 79 11.32 6.30 -5.98
CA THR A 79 11.45 7.04 -7.24
C THR A 79 12.10 6.12 -8.27
#